data_AF-A0A7W0QWD5-F1
#
_entry.id   AF-A0A7W0QWD5-F1
#
_cell.length_a   1.000
_cell.length_b   1.000
_cell.length_c   1.000
_cell.angle_alpha   90.00
_cell.angle_beta   90.00
_cell.angle_gamma   90.00
#
_symmetry.space_group_name_H-M   'P 1'
#
loop_
_entity.id
_entity.type
_entity.pdbx_description
1 polymer ?
#
loop_
_entity_poly.entity_id
_entity_poly.type
_entity_poly.pdbx_seq_one_letter_code
_entity_poly.pdbx_strand_id
1 'polypeptide(L)'
;LDQTRAGAQPTRATAKLHVLHLALALRARRPAPFDGPYRPLEAGPATVAFLRGEPGGEILVVVPVRPDPHVRLTVPAGRWRDALGGIERHLPDEVSVADLVAPLGVGCWENLG
;
A
#
# COMPACT_ATOMS: atom_id res chain seq x y z
N LEU A 1 10.63 20.04 0.46
CA LEU A 1 11.18 18.68 0.25
C LEU A 1 11.96 18.20 1.47
N ASP A 2 12.69 19.08 2.13
CA ASP A 2 13.60 18.71 3.24
C ASP A 2 12.89 18.08 4.43
N GLN A 3 11.69 18.52 4.79
CA GLN A 3 10.90 17.89 5.87
C GLN A 3 10.46 16.45 5.54
N THR A 4 10.06 16.18 4.28
CA THR A 4 9.73 14.82 3.81
C THR A 4 10.98 13.94 3.77
N ARG A 5 12.12 14.51 3.34
CA ARG A 5 13.41 13.82 3.33
C ARG A 5 13.94 13.55 4.75
N ALA A 6 13.60 14.40 5.71
CA ALA A 6 13.99 14.27 7.12
C ALA A 6 13.11 13.29 7.92
N GLY A 7 12.17 12.59 7.27
CA GLY A 7 11.34 11.58 7.93
C GLY A 7 10.23 12.14 8.83
N ALA A 8 9.85 13.41 8.66
CA ALA A 8 8.73 13.98 9.40
C ALA A 8 7.42 13.25 9.06
N GLN A 9 6.57 13.00 10.06
CA GLN A 9 5.24 12.44 9.86
C GLN A 9 4.44 13.33 8.89
N PRO A 10 3.80 12.75 7.86
CA PRO A 10 3.08 13.53 6.85
C PRO A 10 1.88 14.24 7.48
N THR A 11 1.69 15.51 7.11
CA THR A 11 0.49 16.28 7.42
C THR A 11 -0.45 16.26 6.22
N ARG A 12 -1.68 16.78 6.38
CA ARG A 12 -2.59 16.96 5.24
C ARG A 12 -1.97 17.75 4.09
N ALA A 13 -1.17 18.78 4.40
CA ALA A 13 -0.52 19.61 3.38
C ALA A 13 0.62 18.89 2.64
N THR A 14 1.27 17.91 3.28
CA THR A 14 2.44 17.21 2.73
C THR A 14 2.15 15.77 2.27
N ALA A 15 0.97 15.22 2.58
CA ALA A 15 0.59 13.83 2.31
C ALA A 15 0.78 13.43 0.84
N LYS A 16 0.33 14.27 -0.11
CA LYS A 16 0.49 13.98 -1.55
C LYS A 16 1.97 13.87 -1.93
N LEU A 17 2.79 14.82 -1.48
CA LEU A 17 4.22 14.82 -1.78
C LEU A 17 4.92 13.61 -1.14
N HIS A 18 4.52 13.25 0.08
CA HIS A 18 5.00 12.07 0.80
C HIS A 18 4.72 10.77 0.04
N VAL A 19 3.47 10.55 -0.38
CA VAL A 19 3.07 9.37 -1.17
C VAL A 19 3.84 9.31 -2.48
N LEU A 20 3.92 10.42 -3.23
CA LEU A 20 4.65 10.47 -4.49
C LEU A 20 6.13 10.13 -4.29
N HIS A 21 6.77 10.73 -3.28
CA HIS A 21 8.19 10.51 -3.02
C HIS A 21 8.48 9.03 -2.72
N LEU A 22 7.71 8.42 -1.80
CA LEU A 22 7.97 7.05 -1.36
C LEU A 22 7.55 6.01 -2.40
N ALA A 23 6.46 6.22 -3.13
CA ALA A 23 6.04 5.32 -4.21
C ALA A 23 7.04 5.33 -5.38
N LEU A 24 7.58 6.50 -5.75
CA LEU A 24 8.63 6.59 -6.76
C LEU A 24 9.93 5.93 -6.28
N ALA A 25 10.30 6.17 -5.01
CA ALA A 25 11.46 5.51 -4.42
C ALA A 25 11.29 3.98 -4.36
N LEU A 26 10.07 3.49 -4.08
CA LEU A 26 9.74 2.06 -4.09
C LEU A 26 9.99 1.45 -5.45
N ARG A 27 9.43 2.07 -6.51
CA ARG A 27 9.64 1.59 -7.87
C ARG A 27 11.11 1.62 -8.28
N ALA A 28 11.86 2.63 -7.86
CA ALA A 28 13.29 2.72 -8.15
C ALA A 28 14.11 1.60 -7.46
N ARG A 29 13.81 1.26 -6.19
CA ARG A 29 14.54 0.20 -5.46
C ARG A 29 14.09 -1.22 -5.80
N ARG A 30 12.82 -1.40 -6.17
CA ARG A 30 12.23 -2.70 -6.52
C ARG A 30 11.53 -2.60 -7.88
N PRO A 31 12.26 -2.55 -9.00
CA PRO A 31 11.64 -2.41 -10.32
C PRO A 31 10.89 -3.67 -10.78
N ALA A 32 11.38 -4.87 -10.45
CA ALA A 32 10.84 -6.13 -10.97
C ALA A 32 9.31 -6.32 -10.78
N PRO A 33 8.70 -6.05 -9.59
CA PRO A 33 7.25 -6.11 -9.44
C PRO A 33 6.47 -5.21 -10.41
N PHE A 34 7.06 -4.09 -10.81
CA PHE A 34 6.43 -3.09 -11.68
C PHE A 34 6.57 -3.41 -13.17
N ASP A 35 7.43 -4.36 -13.53
CA ASP A 35 7.51 -4.96 -14.87
C ASP A 35 6.71 -6.26 -14.94
N GLY A 36 6.42 -6.86 -13.78
CA GLY A 36 5.55 -8.01 -13.62
C GLY A 36 4.04 -7.69 -13.73
N PRO A 37 3.20 -8.73 -13.57
CA PRO A 37 1.77 -8.64 -13.83
C PRO A 37 1.06 -7.70 -12.86
N TYR A 38 -0.06 -7.17 -13.33
CA TYR A 38 -1.05 -6.44 -12.53
C TYR A 38 -2.20 -7.41 -12.23
N ARG A 39 -2.54 -7.59 -10.96
CA ARG A 39 -3.64 -8.47 -10.54
C ARG A 39 -4.65 -7.70 -9.70
N PRO A 40 -5.85 -7.40 -10.23
CA PRO A 40 -6.93 -6.85 -9.42
C PRO A 40 -7.28 -7.76 -8.24
N LEU A 41 -7.71 -7.16 -7.13
CA LEU A 41 -8.34 -7.87 -6.02
C LEU A 41 -9.83 -7.52 -5.98
N GLU A 42 -10.66 -8.49 -5.61
CA GLU A 42 -12.07 -8.26 -5.34
C GLU A 42 -12.22 -7.40 -4.08
N ALA A 43 -12.59 -6.14 -4.26
CA ALA A 43 -12.64 -5.13 -3.20
C ALA A 43 -14.02 -4.47 -3.07
N GLY A 44 -15.01 -4.99 -3.81
CA GLY A 44 -16.29 -4.34 -4.00
C GLY A 44 -16.15 -2.99 -4.70
N PRO A 45 -17.23 -2.21 -4.76
CA PRO A 45 -17.25 -1.04 -5.63
C PRO A 45 -16.68 0.22 -4.92
N ALA A 46 -16.45 0.16 -3.61
CA ALA A 46 -15.96 1.27 -2.78
C ALA A 46 -14.44 1.40 -2.73
N THR A 47 -13.69 0.40 -3.21
CA THR A 47 -12.24 0.32 -3.09
C THR A 47 -11.63 -0.20 -4.38
N VAL A 48 -10.48 0.35 -4.77
CA VAL A 48 -9.60 -0.21 -5.79
C VAL A 48 -8.43 -0.86 -5.08
N ALA A 49 -8.25 -2.17 -5.27
CA ALA A 49 -7.12 -2.90 -4.73
C ALA A 49 -6.49 -3.81 -5.77
N PHE A 50 -5.17 -3.95 -5.73
CA PHE A 50 -4.44 -4.80 -6.66
C PHE A 50 -3.07 -5.21 -6.13
N LEU A 51 -2.56 -6.32 -6.67
CA LEU A 51 -1.20 -6.80 -6.48
C LEU A 51 -0.34 -6.52 -7.73
N ARG A 52 0.97 -6.33 -7.51
CA ARG A 52 2.01 -6.31 -8.54
C ARG A 52 3.08 -7.39 -8.27
N GLY A 53 3.76 -7.83 -9.33
CA GLY A 53 4.86 -8.80 -9.28
C GLY A 53 4.42 -10.26 -9.43
N GLU A 54 5.33 -11.19 -9.14
CA GLU A 54 5.12 -12.64 -9.34
C GLU A 54 3.87 -13.20 -8.62
N PRO A 55 3.35 -14.38 -9.00
CA PRO A 55 2.28 -15.06 -8.29
C PRO A 55 2.59 -15.20 -6.79
N GLY A 56 1.69 -14.71 -5.93
CA GLY A 56 1.93 -14.54 -4.49
C GLY A 56 2.01 -13.08 -4.03
N GLY A 57 2.25 -12.13 -4.96
CA GLY A 57 2.14 -10.70 -4.71
C GLY A 57 3.34 -10.10 -3.97
N GLU A 58 4.07 -9.21 -4.64
CA GLU A 58 5.21 -8.52 -4.05
C GLU A 58 4.85 -7.12 -3.56
N ILE A 59 3.94 -6.44 -4.26
CA ILE A 59 3.40 -5.13 -3.85
C ILE A 59 1.88 -5.20 -3.81
N LEU A 60 1.29 -4.76 -2.70
CA LEU A 60 -0.16 -4.56 -2.55
C LEU A 60 -0.47 -3.07 -2.55
N VAL A 61 -1.46 -2.64 -3.33
CA VAL A 61 -1.95 -1.26 -3.36
C VAL A 61 -3.43 -1.26 -3.06
N VAL A 62 -3.87 -0.35 -2.19
CA VAL A 62 -5.27 -0.22 -1.75
C VAL A 62 -5.67 1.25 -1.69
N VAL A 63 -6.73 1.60 -2.41
CA VAL A 63 -7.24 2.97 -2.52
C VAL A 63 -8.76 2.95 -2.36
N PRO A 64 -9.30 3.36 -1.20
CA PRO A 64 -10.72 3.64 -1.05
C PRO A 64 -11.11 4.79 -1.98
N VAL A 65 -12.15 4.62 -2.78
CA VAL A 65 -12.69 5.65 -3.68
C VAL A 65 -13.97 6.29 -3.15
N ARG A 66 -14.55 5.70 -2.10
CA ARG A 66 -15.63 6.26 -1.28
C ARG A 66 -15.61 5.64 0.12
N PRO A 67 -16.23 6.29 1.13
CA PRO A 67 -16.26 5.74 2.48
C PRO A 67 -17.08 4.45 2.56
N ASP A 68 -16.47 3.40 3.09
CA ASP A 68 -17.14 2.18 3.54
C ASP A 68 -16.24 1.48 4.58
N PRO A 69 -16.60 1.50 5.87
CA PRO A 69 -15.76 0.95 6.94
C PRO A 69 -15.81 -0.58 7.01
N HIS A 70 -16.70 -1.24 6.26
CA HIS A 70 -16.91 -2.69 6.34
C HIS A 70 -16.14 -3.47 5.26
N VAL A 71 -15.47 -2.78 4.34
CA VAL A 71 -14.71 -3.45 3.27
C VAL A 71 -13.52 -4.22 3.85
N ARG A 72 -13.45 -5.49 3.49
CA ARG A 72 -12.35 -6.41 3.81
C ARG A 72 -11.77 -6.95 2.51
N LEU A 73 -10.46 -7.20 2.52
CA LEU A 73 -9.74 -7.76 1.38
C LEU A 73 -9.13 -9.10 1.75
N THR A 74 -9.28 -10.07 0.85
CA THR A 74 -8.44 -11.26 0.87
C THR A 74 -7.09 -10.93 0.26
N VAL A 75 -6.02 -11.06 1.04
CA VAL A 75 -4.64 -10.78 0.63
C VAL A 75 -3.74 -11.96 0.99
N PRO A 76 -2.58 -12.14 0.33
CA PRO A 76 -1.63 -13.17 0.74
C PRO A 76 -1.16 -12.91 2.18
N ALA A 77 -1.43 -13.85 3.09
CA ALA A 77 -0.90 -13.77 4.44
C ALA A 77 0.63 -13.76 4.43
N GLY A 78 1.23 -13.07 5.39
CA GLY A 78 2.68 -12.97 5.49
C GLY A 78 3.16 -11.68 6.11
N ARG A 79 4.45 -11.42 5.99
CA ARG A 79 5.07 -10.19 6.50
C ARG A 79 5.11 -9.13 5.42
N TRP A 80 4.55 -7.98 5.75
CA TRP A 80 4.44 -6.84 4.86
C TRP A 80 4.99 -5.60 5.54
N ARG A 81 5.65 -4.74 4.77
CA ARG A 81 6.03 -3.40 5.20
C ARG A 81 5.16 -2.38 4.50
N ASP A 82 4.60 -1.45 5.26
CA ASP A 82 3.97 -0.25 4.71
C ASP A 82 5.06 0.60 4.04
N ALA A 83 5.03 0.70 2.72
CA ALA A 83 5.99 1.46 1.94
C ALA A 83 5.85 2.98 2.12
N LEU A 84 4.76 3.44 2.74
CA LEU A 84 4.45 4.85 3.00
C LEU A 84 4.74 5.26 4.45
N GLY A 85 4.62 4.34 5.40
CA GLY A 85 4.84 4.59 6.84
C GLY A 85 6.04 3.85 7.45
N GLY A 86 6.61 2.88 6.73
CA GLY A 86 7.76 2.06 7.16
C GLY A 86 7.44 0.98 8.20
N ILE A 87 6.18 0.85 8.63
CA ILE A 87 5.78 -0.10 9.66
C ILE A 87 5.70 -1.51 9.06
N GLU A 88 6.34 -2.47 9.71
CA GLU A 88 6.21 -3.89 9.39
C GLU A 88 5.07 -4.53 10.17
N ARG A 89 4.28 -5.38 9.51
CA ARG A 89 3.16 -6.11 10.10
C ARG A 89 3.04 -7.49 9.48
N HIS A 90 2.56 -8.43 10.27
CA HIS A 90 2.02 -9.67 9.72
C HIS A 90 0.57 -9.42 9.31
N LEU A 91 0.26 -9.57 8.02
CA LEU A 91 -1.11 -9.49 7.52
C LEU A 91 -1.72 -10.90 7.52
N PRO A 92 -2.93 -11.08 8.07
CA PRO A 92 -3.71 -12.31 7.90
C PRO A 92 -4.26 -12.42 6.47
N ASP A 93 -4.90 -13.55 6.15
CA ASP A 93 -5.52 -13.77 4.83
C ASP A 93 -6.68 -12.81 4.54
N GLU A 94 -7.36 -12.29 5.57
CA GLU A 94 -8.43 -11.30 5.45
C GLU A 94 -8.18 -10.10 6.37
N VAL A 95 -8.15 -8.90 5.80
CA VAL A 95 -7.81 -7.67 6.53
C VAL A 95 -8.77 -6.53 6.16
N SER A 96 -9.03 -5.63 7.11
CA SER A 96 -9.88 -4.46 6.84
C SER A 96 -9.16 -3.45 5.94
N VAL A 97 -9.90 -2.82 5.03
CA VAL A 97 -9.36 -1.72 4.22
C VAL A 97 -8.94 -0.54 5.12
N ALA A 98 -9.67 -0.27 6.19
CA ALA A 98 -9.35 0.81 7.13
C ALA A 98 -7.95 0.65 7.74
N ASP A 99 -7.57 -0.57 8.14
CA ASP A 99 -6.25 -0.85 8.73
C ASP A 99 -5.11 -0.75 7.71
N LEU A 100 -5.40 -1.06 6.44
CA LEU A 100 -4.42 -1.05 5.35
C LEU A 100 -4.09 0.34 4.83
N VAL A 101 -4.99 1.32 5.02
CA VAL A 101 -4.88 2.65 4.39
C VAL A 101 -4.58 3.74 5.41
N ALA A 102 -4.73 3.48 6.69
CA ALA A 102 -4.40 4.43 7.74
C ALA A 102 -2.88 4.64 7.86
N PRO A 103 -2.41 5.87 8.13
CA PRO A 103 -3.20 7.08 8.37
C PRO A 103 -3.48 7.91 7.10
N LEU A 104 -2.94 7.53 5.94
CA LEU A 104 -2.90 8.37 4.74
C LEU A 104 -4.17 8.30 3.88
N GLY A 105 -5.08 7.38 4.17
CA GLY A 105 -6.25 7.08 3.35
C GLY A 105 -5.90 6.32 2.07
N VAL A 106 -4.64 5.88 1.91
CA VAL A 106 -4.17 4.99 0.84
C VAL A 106 -3.13 4.04 1.42
N GLY A 107 -3.12 2.79 0.95
CA GLY A 107 -2.16 1.77 1.36
C GLY A 107 -1.25 1.36 0.21
N CYS A 108 0.05 1.24 0.48
CA CYS A 108 1.01 0.61 -0.43
C CYS A 108 1.98 -0.22 0.40
N TRP A 109 1.99 -1.53 0.18
CA TRP A 109 2.68 -2.49 1.03
C TRP A 109 3.65 -3.33 0.19
N GLU A 110 4.86 -3.54 0.69
CA GLU A 110 5.86 -4.43 0.10
C GLU A 110 5.94 -5.74 0.91
N ASN A 111 5.84 -6.87 0.22
CA ASN A 111 6.00 -8.20 0.81
C ASN A 111 7.48 -8.43 1.14
N LEU A 112 7.75 -8.97 2.33
CA LEU A 112 9.10 -9.22 2.85
C LEU A 112 9.53 -10.69 2.79
N GLY A 113 8.68 -11.60 2.31
CA GLY A 113 8.93 -13.04 2.35
C GLY A 113 8.41 -13.70 3.62
#